data_AF-A0A7S0CKW4-F1
#
_entry.id   AF-A0A7S0CKW4-F1
#
_cell.length_a   1.000
_cell.length_b   1.000
_cell.length_c   1.000
_cell.angle_alpha   90.00
_cell.angle_beta   90.00
_cell.angle_gamma   90.00
#
_symmetry.space_group_name_H-M   'P 1'
#
loop_
_entity.id
_entity.type
_entity.pdbx_description
1 polymer ?
#
loop_
_entity_poly.entity_id
_entity_poly.type
_entity_poly.pdbx_seq_one_letter_code
_entity_poly.pdbx_strand_id
1 'polypeptide(L)'
;ADHTIFDHTIFALAGDGCFQEGVSAESAAFAAHEKLDNLVILYDANEVTLDKMAEYTQSEDILKRYEGYGWEVFDIDGHDLDAVQAAMSAAKTNKNGKPKFIKCNTIIGKGMPETEGTNAAHGEAGVPYVDKAREGLGLPADKWHV
;
A
#
# COMPACT_ATOMS: atom_id res chain seq x y z
N ALA A 1 4.23 -37.51 -13.46
CA ALA A 1 3.79 -36.70 -12.31
C ALA A 1 4.35 -35.31 -12.55
N ASP A 2 3.49 -34.33 -12.76
CA ASP A 2 3.90 -32.94 -12.93
C ASP A 2 4.14 -32.36 -11.54
N HIS A 3 5.41 -32.11 -11.23
CA HIS A 3 5.81 -31.41 -10.01
C HIS A 3 5.94 -29.92 -10.34
N THR A 4 5.09 -29.09 -9.75
CA THR A 4 5.20 -27.63 -9.87
C THR A 4 6.47 -27.16 -9.17
N ILE A 5 7.41 -26.63 -9.96
CA ILE A 5 8.70 -26.12 -9.45
C ILE A 5 8.68 -24.60 -9.21
N PHE A 6 7.74 -23.87 -9.82
CA PHE A 6 7.59 -22.42 -9.66
C PHE A 6 6.13 -22.08 -9.33
N ASP A 7 5.90 -21.62 -8.10
CA ASP A 7 4.58 -21.19 -7.61
C ASP A 7 4.75 -20.08 -6.57
N HIS A 8 5.12 -18.89 -7.03
CA HIS A 8 5.34 -17.74 -6.15
C HIS A 8 4.47 -16.55 -6.58
N THR A 9 4.07 -15.77 -5.60
CA THR A 9 3.39 -14.48 -5.78
C THR A 9 4.38 -13.36 -5.50
N ILE A 10 4.35 -12.34 -6.34
CA ILE A 10 5.17 -11.14 -6.25
C ILE A 10 4.34 -10.06 -5.59
N PHE A 11 4.87 -9.50 -4.50
CA PHE A 11 4.26 -8.38 -3.79
C PHE A 11 5.11 -7.12 -3.99
N ALA A 12 4.46 -6.02 -4.31
CA ALA A 12 5.07 -4.69 -4.32
C ALA A 12 4.26 -3.75 -3.41
N LEU A 13 4.96 -2.98 -2.59
CA LEU A 13 4.39 -1.86 -1.85
C LEU A 13 4.71 -0.58 -2.62
N ALA A 14 3.70 0.25 -2.83
CA ALA A 14 3.82 1.52 -3.52
C ALA A 14 2.97 2.58 -2.83
N GLY A 15 3.34 3.85 -2.98
CA GLY A 15 2.58 4.98 -2.44
C GLY A 15 2.19 5.97 -3.54
N ASP A 16 1.60 7.08 -3.12
CA ASP A 16 1.15 8.19 -3.96
C ASP A 16 2.13 8.57 -5.07
N GLY A 17 3.39 8.87 -4.71
CA GLY A 17 4.41 9.30 -5.67
C GLY A 17 4.69 8.27 -6.77
N CYS A 18 4.59 6.96 -6.48
CA CYS A 18 4.76 5.93 -7.49
C CYS A 18 3.66 6.02 -8.57
N PHE A 19 2.43 6.36 -8.19
CA PHE A 19 1.29 6.37 -9.09
C PHE A 19 1.09 7.70 -9.83
N GLN A 20 1.79 8.75 -9.39
CA GLN A 20 1.98 9.99 -10.16
C GLN A 20 2.96 9.78 -11.33
N GLU A 21 3.95 8.91 -11.17
CA GLU A 21 4.97 8.65 -12.20
C GLU A 21 4.41 7.84 -13.37
N GLY A 22 4.61 8.34 -14.59
CA GLY A 22 4.07 7.73 -15.82
C GLY A 22 4.57 6.30 -16.07
N VAL A 23 5.76 5.95 -15.57
CA VAL A 23 6.31 4.59 -15.66
C VAL A 23 5.42 3.54 -14.96
N SER A 24 4.67 3.95 -13.93
CA SER A 24 3.71 3.05 -13.26
C SER A 24 2.55 2.69 -14.19
N ALA A 25 2.06 3.63 -15.00
CA ALA A 25 0.99 3.38 -15.96
C ALA A 25 1.45 2.43 -17.09
N GLU A 26 2.66 2.64 -17.62
CA GLU A 26 3.23 1.77 -18.66
C GLU A 26 3.38 0.33 -18.17
N SER A 27 3.98 0.16 -16.98
CA SER A 27 4.18 -1.17 -16.38
C SER A 27 2.86 -1.82 -15.95
N ALA A 28 1.90 -1.06 -15.43
CA ALA A 28 0.59 -1.58 -15.05
C ALA A 28 -0.22 -2.07 -16.26
N ALA A 29 -0.20 -1.32 -17.36
CA ALA A 29 -0.84 -1.72 -18.61
C ALA A 29 -0.20 -3.01 -19.17
N PHE A 30 1.13 -3.10 -19.16
CA PHE A 30 1.85 -4.30 -19.61
C PHE A 30 1.53 -5.53 -18.75
N ALA A 31 1.53 -5.39 -17.42
CA ALA A 31 1.24 -6.51 -16.51
C ALA A 31 -0.16 -7.10 -16.71
N ALA A 32 -1.15 -6.26 -17.00
CA ALA A 32 -2.48 -6.72 -17.33
C ALA A 32 -2.55 -7.38 -18.73
N HIS A 33 -1.84 -6.83 -19.72
CA HIS A 33 -1.72 -7.42 -21.05
C HIS A 33 -1.16 -8.85 -21.00
N GLU A 34 -0.10 -9.06 -20.21
CA GLU A 34 0.56 -10.35 -20.00
C GLU A 34 -0.14 -11.25 -18.97
N LYS A 35 -1.27 -10.79 -18.40
CA LYS A 35 -2.10 -11.56 -17.47
C LYS A 35 -1.34 -12.06 -16.22
N LEU A 36 -0.51 -11.20 -15.64
CA LEU A 36 0.33 -11.55 -14.49
C LEU A 36 -0.47 -11.66 -13.18
N ASP A 37 -1.28 -12.71 -13.05
CA ASP A 37 -2.15 -12.95 -11.87
C ASP A 37 -1.43 -13.41 -10.60
N ASN A 38 -0.10 -13.49 -10.66
CA ASN A 38 0.77 -13.65 -9.52
C ASN A 38 1.42 -12.32 -9.07
N LEU A 39 1.09 -11.19 -9.70
CA LEU A 39 1.51 -9.86 -9.26
C LEU A 39 0.43 -9.20 -8.39
N VAL A 40 0.84 -8.76 -7.21
CA VAL A 40 0.00 -8.02 -6.26
C VAL A 40 0.68 -6.72 -5.87
N ILE A 41 0.01 -5.60 -6.11
CA ILE A 41 0.42 -4.28 -5.63
C ILE A 41 -0.42 -3.95 -4.39
N LEU A 42 0.24 -3.59 -3.30
CA LEU A 42 -0.36 -2.91 -2.17
C LEU A 42 -0.07 -1.42 -2.33
N TYR A 43 -1.11 -0.63 -2.53
CA TYR A 43 -1.03 0.82 -2.51
C TYR A 43 -1.28 1.33 -1.09
N ASP A 44 -0.25 1.90 -0.47
CA ASP A 44 -0.39 2.70 0.74
C ASP A 44 -1.06 4.04 0.40
N ALA A 45 -2.40 4.07 0.43
CA ALA A 45 -3.22 5.24 0.14
C ALA A 45 -3.39 6.06 1.41
N ASN A 46 -2.39 6.87 1.73
CA ASN A 46 -2.36 7.68 2.95
C ASN A 46 -2.69 9.16 2.70
N GLU A 47 -2.98 9.53 1.44
CA GLU A 47 -3.39 10.87 1.00
C GLU A 47 -2.30 11.94 1.19
N VAL A 48 -1.03 11.55 1.30
CA VAL A 48 0.09 12.45 1.62
C VAL A 48 1.25 12.28 0.63
N THR A 49 1.73 13.40 0.11
CA THR A 49 3.03 13.49 -0.61
C THR A 49 4.02 14.29 0.23
N LEU A 50 5.29 14.36 -0.20
CA LEU A 50 6.36 15.08 0.51
C LEU A 50 5.98 16.55 0.80
N ASP A 51 5.55 17.27 -0.23
CA ASP A 51 5.34 18.72 -0.14
C ASP A 51 3.98 19.09 0.47
N LYS A 52 2.93 18.31 0.15
CA LYS A 52 1.53 18.59 0.48
C LYS A 52 0.69 17.32 0.55
N MET A 53 -0.54 17.44 1.05
CA MET A 53 -1.58 16.43 0.88
C MET A 53 -1.79 16.12 -0.62
N ALA A 54 -2.14 14.88 -0.93
CA ALA A 54 -2.30 14.40 -2.30
C ALA A 54 -3.34 15.21 -3.10
N GLU A 55 -4.40 15.69 -2.45
CA GLU A 55 -5.49 16.47 -3.07
C GLU A 55 -5.03 17.70 -3.88
N TYR A 56 -3.86 18.26 -3.58
CA TYR A 56 -3.31 19.41 -4.30
C TYR A 56 -2.84 19.06 -5.72
N THR A 57 -2.49 17.80 -5.98
CA THR A 57 -1.88 17.36 -7.24
C THR A 57 -2.48 16.06 -7.78
N GLN A 58 -3.40 15.43 -7.04
CA GLN A 58 -4.04 14.17 -7.39
C GLN A 58 -5.55 14.31 -7.19
N SER A 59 -6.30 13.95 -8.24
CA SER A 59 -7.78 13.97 -8.21
C SER A 59 -8.39 12.85 -9.04
N GLU A 60 -7.56 11.90 -9.48
CA GLU A 60 -8.02 10.78 -10.28
C GLU A 60 -8.64 9.67 -9.42
N ASP A 61 -9.46 8.85 -10.07
CA ASP A 61 -9.94 7.60 -9.48
C ASP A 61 -8.98 6.47 -9.86
N ILE A 62 -8.02 6.22 -8.98
CA ILE A 62 -6.97 5.23 -9.23
C ILE A 62 -7.52 3.81 -9.35
N LEU A 63 -8.59 3.48 -8.63
CA LEU A 63 -9.24 2.17 -8.73
C LEU A 63 -9.80 1.99 -10.13
N LYS A 64 -10.54 2.98 -10.65
CA LYS A 64 -11.03 2.95 -12.03
C LYS A 64 -9.91 2.93 -13.06
N ARG A 65 -8.79 3.63 -12.82
CA ARG A 65 -7.62 3.57 -13.71
C ARG A 65 -7.08 2.14 -13.80
N TYR A 66 -6.91 1.46 -12.68
CA TYR A 66 -6.42 0.08 -12.63
C TYR A 66 -7.44 -0.94 -13.17
N GLU A 67 -8.72 -0.78 -12.87
CA GLU A 67 -9.80 -1.55 -13.53
C GLU A 67 -9.76 -1.39 -15.05
N GLY A 68 -9.55 -0.16 -15.53
CA GLY A 68 -9.42 0.17 -16.95
C GLY A 68 -8.22 -0.49 -17.62
N TYR A 69 -7.11 -0.71 -16.90
CA TYR A 69 -5.99 -1.51 -17.37
C TYR A 69 -6.30 -3.02 -17.41
N GLY A 70 -7.32 -3.49 -16.68
CA GLY A 70 -7.69 -4.89 -16.59
C GLY A 70 -7.26 -5.58 -15.30
N TRP A 71 -6.94 -4.82 -14.24
CA TRP A 71 -6.60 -5.35 -12.94
C TRP A 71 -7.84 -5.78 -12.15
N GLU A 72 -7.65 -6.66 -11.17
CA GLU A 72 -8.62 -6.88 -10.11
C GLU A 72 -8.28 -5.96 -8.94
N VAL A 73 -9.23 -5.13 -8.53
CA VAL A 73 -9.01 -4.08 -7.53
C VAL A 73 -9.71 -4.41 -6.22
N PHE A 74 -9.08 -4.01 -5.11
CA PHE A 74 -9.61 -4.10 -3.76
C PHE A 74 -9.47 -2.73 -3.10
N ASP A 75 -10.45 -2.34 -2.28
CA ASP A 75 -10.42 -1.11 -1.48
C ASP A 75 -10.72 -1.47 -0.03
N ILE A 76 -9.74 -1.28 0.85
CA ILE A 76 -9.79 -1.75 2.24
C ILE A 76 -9.31 -0.69 3.22
N ASP A 77 -9.75 -0.80 4.47
CA ASP A 77 -9.08 -0.13 5.58
C ASP A 77 -7.73 -0.83 5.83
N GLY A 78 -6.63 -0.13 5.59
CA GLY A 78 -5.28 -0.67 5.78
C GLY A 78 -4.87 -0.84 7.24
N HIS A 79 -5.69 -0.35 8.18
CA HIS A 79 -5.50 -0.53 9.62
C HIS A 79 -6.34 -1.65 10.22
N ASP A 80 -7.23 -2.26 9.44
CA ASP A 80 -7.97 -3.46 9.80
C ASP A 80 -7.19 -4.69 9.33
N LEU A 81 -6.56 -5.40 10.28
CA LEU A 81 -5.75 -6.58 9.97
C LEU A 81 -6.56 -7.73 9.37
N ASP A 82 -7.85 -7.86 9.72
CA ASP A 82 -8.71 -8.88 9.16
C ASP A 82 -9.05 -8.55 7.70
N ALA A 83 -9.31 -7.27 7.40
CA ALA A 83 -9.53 -6.79 6.03
C ALA A 83 -8.27 -6.99 5.17
N VAL A 84 -7.08 -6.66 5.70
CA VAL A 84 -5.79 -6.88 5.02
C VAL A 84 -5.57 -8.37 4.77
N GLN A 85 -5.79 -9.22 5.78
CA GLN A 85 -5.63 -10.67 5.65
C GLN A 85 -6.58 -11.25 4.57
N ALA A 86 -7.84 -10.82 4.57
CA ALA A 86 -8.83 -11.25 3.60
C ALA A 86 -8.45 -10.84 2.18
N ALA A 87 -8.07 -9.58 1.96
CA ALA A 87 -7.66 -9.07 0.65
C ALA A 87 -6.39 -9.76 0.14
N MET A 88 -5.36 -9.89 0.99
CA MET A 88 -4.13 -10.59 0.61
C MET A 88 -4.38 -12.08 0.28
N SER A 89 -5.28 -12.74 1.02
CA SER A 89 -5.64 -14.13 0.74
C SER A 89 -6.35 -14.26 -0.59
N ALA A 90 -7.36 -13.41 -0.85
CA ALA A 90 -8.08 -13.39 -2.12
C ALA A 90 -7.15 -13.10 -3.31
N ALA A 91 -6.25 -12.11 -3.17
CA ALA A 91 -5.26 -11.74 -4.18
C ALA A 91 -4.31 -12.90 -4.53
N LYS A 92 -3.88 -13.68 -3.54
CA LYS A 92 -3.03 -14.87 -3.75
C LYS A 92 -3.77 -16.00 -4.46
N THR A 93 -5.01 -16.29 -4.04
CA THR A 93 -5.73 -17.48 -4.49
C THR A 93 -6.48 -17.28 -5.81
N ASN A 94 -6.86 -16.06 -6.16
CA ASN A 94 -7.65 -15.79 -7.35
C ASN A 94 -6.79 -15.79 -8.63
N LYS A 95 -6.68 -16.94 -9.30
CA LYS A 95 -5.95 -17.12 -10.57
C LYS A 95 -6.84 -16.90 -11.79
N ASN A 96 -7.29 -15.65 -11.97
CA ASN A 96 -8.20 -15.24 -13.04
C ASN A 96 -7.48 -14.56 -14.22
N GLY A 97 -6.15 -14.63 -14.30
CA GLY A 97 -5.37 -13.94 -15.33
C GLY A 97 -5.34 -12.41 -15.18
N LYS A 98 -5.73 -11.85 -14.03
CA LYS A 98 -5.60 -10.43 -13.72
C LYS A 98 -4.60 -10.18 -12.59
N PRO A 99 -3.65 -9.26 -12.74
CA PRO A 99 -2.87 -8.75 -11.61
C PRO A 99 -3.78 -8.05 -10.59
N LYS A 100 -3.31 -7.94 -9.34
CA LYS A 100 -4.12 -7.47 -8.20
C LYS A 100 -3.64 -6.12 -7.70
N PHE A 101 -4.57 -5.19 -7.50
CA PHE A 101 -4.29 -3.88 -6.94
C PHE A 101 -5.11 -3.70 -5.66
N ILE A 102 -4.44 -3.62 -4.52
CA ILE A 102 -5.09 -3.45 -3.21
C ILE A 102 -4.82 -2.02 -2.74
N LYS A 103 -5.84 -1.16 -2.77
CA LYS A 103 -5.81 0.16 -2.14
C LYS A 103 -6.01 -0.01 -0.64
N CYS A 104 -4.94 0.16 0.12
CA CYS A 104 -4.95 0.16 1.57
C CYS A 104 -5.08 1.60 2.04
N ASN A 105 -6.27 2.00 2.51
CA ASN A 105 -6.45 3.34 3.08
C ASN A 105 -5.75 3.37 4.44
N THR A 106 -4.69 4.16 4.57
CA THR A 106 -3.95 4.28 5.83
C THR A 106 -3.86 5.73 6.30
N ILE A 107 -3.14 5.94 7.40
CA ILE A 107 -2.87 7.26 7.97
C ILE A 107 -1.36 7.28 8.16
N ILE A 108 -0.68 8.20 7.48
CA ILE A 108 0.77 8.33 7.58
C ILE A 108 1.17 8.64 9.04
N GLY A 109 2.25 8.03 9.53
CA GLY A 109 2.74 8.27 10.89
C GLY A 109 1.80 7.83 12.01
N LYS A 110 0.85 6.92 11.74
CA LYS A 110 -0.12 6.46 12.74
C LYS A 110 0.55 6.01 14.04
N GLY A 111 0.03 6.50 15.16
CA GLY A 111 0.57 6.24 16.50
C GLY A 111 1.52 7.32 17.02
N MET A 112 1.84 8.35 16.22
CA MET A 112 2.59 9.53 16.65
C MET A 112 1.68 10.78 16.54
N PRO A 113 0.91 11.12 17.59
CA PRO A 113 -0.16 12.13 17.53
C PRO A 113 0.26 13.50 17.01
N GLU A 114 1.52 13.88 17.20
CA GLU A 114 2.05 15.18 16.79
C GLU A 114 2.21 15.34 15.28
N THR A 115 2.36 14.24 14.54
CA THR A 115 2.63 14.26 13.09
C THR A 115 1.67 13.39 12.28
N GLU A 116 0.92 12.49 12.91
CA GLU A 116 -0.02 11.58 12.26
C GLU A 116 -0.96 12.33 11.29
N GLY A 117 -1.12 11.78 10.07
CA GLY A 117 -1.99 12.36 9.04
C GLY A 117 -1.46 13.65 8.41
N THR A 118 -0.21 14.01 8.65
CA THR A 118 0.42 15.21 8.07
C THR A 118 1.65 14.86 7.24
N ASN A 119 2.02 15.73 6.30
CA ASN A 119 3.25 15.57 5.52
C ASN A 119 4.54 15.66 6.36
N ALA A 120 4.49 16.18 7.60
CA ALA A 120 5.63 16.14 8.52
C ALA A 120 6.05 14.69 8.84
N ALA A 121 5.10 13.76 8.92
CA ALA A 121 5.39 12.34 9.17
C ALA A 121 6.19 11.66 8.04
N HIS A 122 6.26 12.26 6.84
CA HIS A 122 7.04 11.71 5.73
C HIS A 122 8.55 12.00 5.88
N GLY A 123 8.90 13.25 6.19
CA GLY A 123 10.28 13.74 6.14
C GLY A 123 10.96 13.89 7.49
N GLU A 124 10.20 13.90 8.59
CA GLU A 124 10.74 14.13 9.93
C GLU A 124 10.87 12.81 10.72
N ALA A 125 12.02 12.61 11.35
CA ALA A 125 12.27 11.41 12.15
C ALA A 125 11.45 11.33 13.45
N GLY A 126 10.65 12.37 13.79
CA GLY A 126 9.77 12.38 14.97
C GLY A 126 10.51 12.27 16.32
N VAL A 127 11.83 12.49 16.36
CA VAL A 127 12.69 12.25 17.54
C VAL A 127 12.13 12.82 18.85
N PRO A 128 11.59 14.05 18.89
CA PRO A 128 11.02 14.61 20.12
C PRO A 128 9.78 13.87 20.65
N TYR A 129 9.11 13.10 19.80
CA TYR A 129 7.80 12.49 20.08
C TYR A 129 7.86 10.98 20.30
N VAL A 130 9.00 10.33 20.00
CA VAL A 130 9.16 8.86 20.05
C VAL A 130 8.74 8.26 21.39
N ASP A 131 9.18 8.83 22.51
CA ASP A 131 8.93 8.23 23.83
C ASP A 131 7.44 8.27 24.19
N LYS A 132 6.76 9.37 23.86
CA LYS A 132 5.31 9.53 24.08
C LYS A 132 4.50 8.64 23.12
N ALA A 133 4.90 8.55 21.86
CA ALA A 133 4.28 7.66 20.87
C ALA A 133 4.36 6.19 21.31
N ARG A 134 5.53 5.75 21.80
CA ARG A 134 5.73 4.39 22.32
C ARG A 134 4.82 4.09 23.51
N GLU A 135 4.73 5.01 24.48
CA GLU A 135 3.81 4.88 25.61
C GLU A 135 2.36 4.76 25.14
N GLY A 136 1.93 5.62 24.21
CA GLY A 136 0.58 5.60 23.64
C GLY A 136 0.25 4.30 22.89
N LEU A 137 1.26 3.67 22.27
CA LEU A 137 1.14 2.37 21.61
C LEU A 137 1.24 1.17 22.57
N GLY A 138 1.47 1.41 23.87
CA GLY A 138 1.66 0.36 24.86
C GLY A 138 2.98 -0.42 24.70
N LEU A 139 3.98 0.17 24.05
CA LEU A 139 5.29 -0.46 23.86
C LEU A 139 6.13 -0.40 25.15
N PRO A 140 7.02 -1.37 25.38
CA PRO A 140 7.95 -1.36 26.52
C PRO A 140 8.80 -0.07 26.58
N ALA A 141 9.14 0.38 27.78
CA ALA A 141 9.90 1.62 27.99
C ALA A 141 11.35 1.51 27.48
N ASP A 142 11.92 0.32 27.51
CA ASP A 142 13.25 0.06 26.98
C ASP A 142 13.28 0.13 25.45
N LYS A 143 14.22 0.93 24.94
CA LYS A 143 14.46 1.05 23.50
C LYS A 143 15.17 -0.21 23.02
N TRP A 144 14.78 -0.70 21.84
CA TRP A 144 15.36 -1.90 21.22
C TRP A 144 15.08 -3.22 21.96
N HIS A 145 13.90 -3.32 22.60
CA HIS A 145 13.38 -4.56 23.19
C HIS A 145 13.21 -5.64 22.11
N VAL A 146 13.71 -6.85 22.36
CA VAL A 146 13.58 -8.04 21.50
C VAL A 146 12.94 -9.16 22.29
#